data_AF-A0A2D4MYD1-F1
#
_entry.id   AF-A0A2D4MYD1-F1
#
_cell.length_a   1.000
_cell.length_b   1.000
_cell.length_c   1.000
_cell.angle_alpha   90.00
_cell.angle_beta   90.00
_cell.angle_gamma   90.00
#
_symmetry.space_group_name_H-M   'P 1'
#
loop_
_entity.id
_entity.type
_entity.pdbx_description
1 polymer ?
#
loop_
_entity_poly.entity_id
_entity_poly.type
_entity_poly.pdbx_seq_one_letter_code
_entity_poly.pdbx_strand_id
1 'polypeptide(L)'
;IPAFLTPVLRNIIISLSRLPLVNSYARVPLLVWKLGWSPKPMGEFGTTFPEIPVEFLQEREIFKEFIYRINTLGWTNRMQFEETWASLLGVLVTQPIIMDQEENQQEEDMERTQINVLAVQAITSLVLSAMTIPLAGNP
;
A
#
# COMPACT_ATOMS: atom_id res chain seq x y z
N ILE A 1 -1.69 22.19 -15.95
CA ILE A 1 -0.33 22.54 -15.48
C ILE A 1 0.58 22.55 -16.71
N PRO A 2 1.42 23.58 -16.92
CA PRO A 2 2.42 23.58 -18.00
C PRO A 2 3.29 22.31 -17.97
N ALA A 3 3.47 21.66 -19.12
CA ALA A 3 4.08 20.32 -19.19
C ALA A 3 5.48 20.23 -18.57
N PHE A 4 6.27 21.31 -18.67
CA PHE A 4 7.62 21.36 -18.09
C PHE A 4 7.63 21.33 -16.55
N LEU A 5 6.54 21.73 -15.89
CA LEU A 5 6.42 21.69 -14.43
C LEU A 5 6.02 20.31 -13.91
N THR A 6 5.36 19.49 -14.73
CA THR A 6 4.85 18.17 -14.30
C THR A 6 5.93 17.27 -13.67
N PRO A 7 7.10 17.02 -14.30
CA PRO A 7 8.12 16.16 -13.68
C PRO A 7 8.71 16.77 -12.40
N VAL A 8 8.89 18.10 -12.37
CA VAL A 8 9.43 18.82 -11.20
C VAL A 8 8.48 18.72 -10.02
N LEU A 9 7.19 19.02 -10.23
CA LEU A 9 6.17 18.93 -9.21
C LEU A 9 5.99 17.50 -8.71
N ARG A 10 6.01 16.52 -9.62
CA ARG A 10 5.93 15.09 -9.25
C ARG A 10 7.06 14.71 -8.30
N ASN A 11 8.30 15.06 -8.63
CA ASN A 11 9.46 14.74 -7.80
C ASN A 11 9.42 15.43 -6.43
N ILE A 12 8.97 16.70 -6.40
CA ILE A 12 8.78 17.44 -5.14
C ILE A 12 7.71 16.74 -4.27
N ILE A 13 6.56 16.38 -4.85
CA ILE A 13 5.47 15.72 -4.13
C ILE A 13 5.93 14.36 -3.56
N ILE A 14 6.63 13.55 -4.36
CA ILE A 14 7.17 12.26 -3.90
C ILE A 14 8.16 12.47 -2.76
N SER A 15 9.11 13.39 -2.92
CA SER A 15 10.16 13.66 -1.92
C SER A 15 9.56 14.14 -0.58
N LEU A 16 8.59 15.06 -0.62
CA LEU A 16 7.91 15.55 0.57
C LEU A 16 7.06 14.47 1.24
N SER A 17 6.37 13.64 0.45
CA SER A 17 5.54 12.53 0.96
C SER A 17 6.36 11.41 1.60
N ARG A 18 7.69 11.39 1.40
CA ARG A 18 8.63 10.48 2.05
C ARG A 18 9.16 10.98 3.40
N LEU A 19 8.81 12.20 3.81
CA LEU A 19 9.23 12.72 5.12
C LEU A 19 8.47 12.01 6.27
N PRO A 20 9.15 11.66 7.38
CA PRO A 20 8.52 10.94 8.51
C PRO A 20 7.25 11.60 9.04
N LEU A 21 7.18 12.93 8.97
CA LEU A 21 6.03 13.73 9.40
C LEU A 21 4.73 13.35 8.68
N VAL A 22 4.79 12.96 7.40
CA VAL A 22 3.61 12.75 6.55
C VAL A 22 3.55 11.35 5.92
N ASN A 23 4.65 10.60 5.97
CA ASN A 23 4.81 9.39 5.17
C ASN A 23 3.83 8.27 5.56
N SER A 24 3.62 8.04 6.86
CA SER A 24 2.65 7.04 7.33
C SER A 24 1.23 7.35 6.84
N TYR A 25 0.82 8.62 6.89
CA TYR A 25 -0.47 9.07 6.34
C TYR A 25 -0.53 8.95 4.80
N ALA A 26 0.52 9.37 4.10
CA ALA A 26 0.57 9.36 2.63
C ALA A 26 0.46 7.96 2.03
N ARG A 27 0.85 6.93 2.79
CA ARG A 27 0.76 5.52 2.39
C ARG A 27 -0.63 4.91 2.55
N VAL A 28 -1.54 5.56 3.29
CA VAL A 28 -2.90 5.05 3.53
C VAL A 28 -3.84 5.38 2.36
N PRO A 29 -4.50 4.38 1.74
CA PRO A 29 -5.56 4.57 0.74
C PRO A 29 -6.67 5.49 1.24
N LEU A 30 -7.26 6.26 0.32
CA LEU A 30 -8.34 7.17 0.69
C LEU A 30 -9.59 6.41 1.15
N LEU A 31 -9.85 5.26 0.52
CA LEU A 31 -10.98 4.38 0.86
C LEU A 31 -10.92 3.87 2.30
N VAL A 32 -9.74 3.60 2.85
CA VAL A 32 -9.56 3.15 4.25
C VAL A 32 -10.10 4.20 5.24
N TRP A 33 -9.82 5.48 4.99
CA TRP A 33 -10.37 6.57 5.80
C TRP A 33 -11.90 6.65 5.72
N LYS A 34 -12.46 6.41 4.52
CA LYS A 34 -13.92 6.43 4.30
C LYS A 34 -14.64 5.28 5.01
N LEU A 35 -13.97 4.16 5.21
CA LEU A 35 -14.48 3.01 5.97
C LEU A 35 -14.38 3.18 7.50
N GLY A 36 -13.96 4.35 7.99
CA GLY A 36 -13.95 4.68 9.41
C GLY A 36 -12.69 4.27 10.16
N TRP A 37 -11.66 3.79 9.47
CA TRP A 37 -10.35 3.54 10.09
C TRP A 37 -9.75 4.86 10.57
N SER A 38 -9.61 5.00 11.89
CA SER A 38 -9.19 6.25 12.54
C SER A 38 -8.35 5.97 13.80
N PRO A 39 -7.21 5.26 13.67
CA PRO A 39 -6.37 4.97 14.82
C PRO A 39 -5.78 6.27 15.39
N LYS A 40 -5.52 6.28 16.70
CA LYS A 40 -4.85 7.41 17.35
C LYS A 40 -3.42 7.50 16.82
N PRO A 41 -2.99 8.64 16.23
CA PRO A 41 -1.64 8.78 15.73
C PRO A 41 -0.63 8.86 16.89
N MET A 42 0.57 8.38 16.61
CA MET A 42 1.67 8.20 17.56
C MET A 42 2.90 9.00 17.11
N GLY A 43 4.02 8.82 17.81
CA GLY A 43 5.29 9.45 17.50
C GLY A 43 5.43 10.88 18.06
N GLU A 44 6.63 11.44 17.93
CA GLU A 44 7.01 12.76 18.47
C GLU A 44 6.11 13.89 17.97
N PHE A 45 5.70 13.83 16.70
CA PHE A 45 4.85 14.84 16.07
C PHE A 45 3.35 14.51 16.11
N GLY A 46 2.96 13.35 16.66
CA GLY A 46 1.56 12.91 16.69
C GLY A 46 0.96 12.68 15.29
N THR A 47 1.77 12.28 14.31
CA THR A 47 1.35 12.04 12.93
C THR A 47 1.70 10.64 12.42
N THR A 48 2.27 9.78 13.25
CA THR A 48 2.63 8.40 12.86
C THR A 48 1.43 7.49 13.00
N PHE A 49 0.88 7.05 11.87
CA PHE A 49 -0.18 6.04 11.82
C PHE A 49 0.40 4.62 11.81
N PRO A 50 -0.30 3.64 12.42
CA PRO A 50 0.08 2.23 12.29
C PRO A 50 -0.14 1.72 10.86
N GLU A 51 0.43 0.55 10.53
CA GLU A 51 0.15 -0.13 9.27
C GLU A 51 -1.34 -0.47 9.13
N ILE A 52 -1.80 -0.51 7.88
CA ILE A 52 -3.20 -0.78 7.54
C ILE A 52 -3.49 -2.26 7.87
N PRO A 53 -4.56 -2.57 8.62
CA PRO A 53 -4.95 -3.94 8.87
C PRO A 53 -5.20 -4.69 7.55
N VAL A 54 -4.73 -5.93 7.46
CA VAL A 54 -4.77 -6.73 6.22
C VAL A 54 -6.21 -6.97 5.74
N GLU A 55 -7.18 -6.92 6.64
CA GLU A 55 -8.60 -7.07 6.35
C GLU A 55 -9.10 -5.99 5.38
N PHE A 56 -8.60 -4.75 5.48
CA PHE A 56 -8.92 -3.70 4.51
C PHE A 56 -8.29 -3.96 3.14
N LEU A 57 -7.14 -4.62 3.11
CA LEU A 57 -6.42 -4.93 1.87
C LEU A 57 -7.04 -6.14 1.12
N GLN A 58 -8.03 -6.81 1.71
CA GLN A 58 -8.85 -7.82 1.02
C GLN A 58 -9.91 -7.19 0.11
N GLU A 59 -10.10 -5.87 0.14
CA GLU A 59 -10.94 -5.16 -0.83
C GLU A 59 -10.09 -4.73 -2.05
N ARG A 60 -10.43 -5.24 -3.24
CA ARG A 60 -9.63 -5.05 -4.46
C ARG A 60 -9.31 -3.59 -4.78
N GLU A 61 -10.27 -2.69 -4.61
CA GLU A 61 -10.08 -1.26 -4.90
C GLU A 61 -9.13 -0.59 -3.88
N ILE A 62 -9.25 -0.95 -2.60
CA ILE A 62 -8.34 -0.49 -1.55
C ILE A 62 -6.92 -0.97 -1.84
N PHE A 63 -6.79 -2.24 -2.23
CA PHE A 63 -5.48 -2.82 -2.48
C PHE A 63 -4.79 -2.19 -3.69
N LYS A 64 -5.54 -1.86 -4.75
CA LYS A 64 -5.01 -1.09 -5.90
C LYS A 64 -4.50 0.28 -5.49
N GLU A 65 -5.24 1.02 -4.66
CA GLU A 65 -4.78 2.31 -4.12
C GLU A 65 -3.53 2.16 -3.26
N PHE A 66 -3.48 1.11 -2.43
CA PHE A 66 -2.32 0.82 -1.59
C PHE A 66 -1.08 0.54 -2.44
N ILE A 67 -1.19 -0.35 -3.43
CA ILE A 67 -0.11 -0.69 -4.38
C ILE A 67 0.38 0.56 -5.11
N TYR A 68 -0.54 1.41 -5.58
CA TYR A 68 -0.18 2.67 -6.23
C TYR A 68 0.66 3.56 -5.31
N ARG A 69 0.28 3.68 -4.03
CA ARG A 69 1.00 4.50 -3.06
C ARG A 69 2.38 3.95 -2.76
N ILE A 70 2.52 2.65 -2.45
CA ILE A 70 3.82 2.07 -2.12
C ILE A 70 4.78 2.06 -3.32
N ASN A 71 4.29 1.91 -4.55
CA ASN A 71 5.11 1.97 -5.75
C ASN A 71 5.51 3.41 -6.12
N THR A 72 4.62 4.37 -5.87
CA THR A 72 4.89 5.79 -6.14
C THR A 72 5.84 6.39 -5.10
N LEU A 73 5.68 6.01 -3.84
CA LEU A 73 6.46 6.55 -2.74
C LEU A 73 7.72 5.74 -2.48
N GLY A 74 7.76 4.45 -2.82
CA GLY A 74 8.81 3.52 -2.41
C GLY A 74 8.82 3.29 -0.90
N TRP A 75 10.00 3.06 -0.34
CA TRP A 75 10.21 2.89 1.10
C TRP A 75 11.37 3.76 1.61
N THR A 76 11.29 4.19 2.87
CA THR A 76 12.22 5.16 3.46
C THR A 76 13.30 4.51 4.33
N ASN A 77 13.04 3.31 4.84
CA ASN A 77 13.99 2.54 5.65
C ASN A 77 13.65 1.04 5.58
N ARG A 78 14.54 0.21 6.13
CA ARG A 78 14.39 -1.25 6.14
C ARG A 78 13.15 -1.73 6.88
N MET A 79 12.79 -1.10 7.99
CA MET A 79 11.59 -1.46 8.77
C MET A 79 10.33 -1.30 7.91
N GLN A 80 10.18 -0.18 7.22
CA GLN A 80 9.06 0.06 6.32
C GLN A 80 9.02 -0.93 5.14
N PHE A 81 10.17 -1.34 4.63
CA PHE A 81 10.24 -2.42 3.62
C PHE A 81 9.68 -3.73 4.19
N GLU A 82 10.12 -4.13 5.38
CA GLU A 82 9.69 -5.36 6.05
C GLU A 82 8.19 -5.31 6.43
N GLU A 83 7.68 -4.16 6.85
CA GLU A 83 6.24 -3.93 7.13
C GLU A 83 5.38 -4.05 5.85
N THR A 84 5.84 -3.44 4.75
CA THR A 84 5.16 -3.57 3.45
C THR A 84 5.16 -5.02 2.99
N TRP A 85 6.30 -5.71 3.13
CA TRP A 85 6.47 -7.11 2.79
C TRP A 85 5.52 -8.00 3.59
N ALA A 86 5.45 -7.82 4.92
CA ALA A 86 4.56 -8.56 5.79
C ALA A 86 3.08 -8.34 5.43
N SER A 87 2.69 -7.10 5.11
CA SER A 87 1.33 -6.76 4.68
C SER A 87 0.94 -7.46 3.37
N LEU A 88 1.83 -7.44 2.37
CA LEU A 88 1.59 -8.11 1.08
C LEU A 88 1.51 -9.64 1.22
N LEU A 89 2.35 -10.24 2.07
CA LEU A 89 2.25 -11.66 2.39
C LEU A 89 0.97 -11.98 3.17
N GLY A 90 0.56 -11.10 4.08
CA GLY A 90 -0.72 -11.20 4.78
C GLY A 90 -1.88 -11.29 3.81
N VAL A 91 -1.90 -10.43 2.77
CA VAL A 91 -2.94 -10.45 1.74
C VAL A 91 -3.02 -11.80 1.02
N LEU A 92 -1.88 -12.44 0.70
CA LEU A 92 -1.84 -13.75 0.04
C LEU A 92 -2.30 -14.90 0.94
N VAL A 93 -2.05 -14.82 2.25
CA VAL A 93 -2.27 -15.92 3.19
C VAL A 93 -3.66 -15.86 3.83
N THR A 94 -4.25 -14.67 3.97
CA THR A 94 -5.60 -14.52 4.51
C THR A 94 -6.60 -15.29 3.66
N GLN A 95 -7.23 -16.30 4.28
CA GLN A 95 -8.32 -17.06 3.68
C GLN A 95 -9.65 -16.42 4.10
N PRO A 96 -10.63 -16.31 3.18
CA PRO A 96 -11.97 -15.88 3.56
C PRO A 96 -12.59 -16.92 4.52
N ILE A 97 -13.44 -16.44 5.41
CA ILE A 97 -14.33 -17.31 6.19
C ILE A 97 -15.34 -17.86 5.18
N ILE A 98 -15.28 -19.17 4.89
CA ILE A 98 -16.23 -19.84 4.02
C ILE A 98 -17.60 -19.73 4.70
N MET A 99 -18.46 -18.85 4.19
CA MET A 99 -19.89 -18.86 4.49
C MET A 99 -20.54 -19.65 3.36
N ASP A 100 -21.28 -20.71 3.71
CA ASP A 100 -21.92 -21.65 2.79
C ASP A 100 -23.05 -21.00 1.96
N GLN A 101 -22.69 -20.07 1.07
CA GLN A 101 -23.57 -19.45 0.08
C GLN A 101 -23.03 -19.76 -1.32
N GLU A 102 -23.53 -20.88 -1.89
CA GLU A 102 -23.12 -21.39 -3.20
C GLU A 102 -23.33 -20.38 -4.36
N GLU A 103 -24.24 -19.41 -4.21
CA GLU A 103 -24.58 -18.45 -5.28
C GLU A 103 -23.51 -17.37 -5.54
N ASN A 104 -22.65 -17.04 -4.55
CA ASN A 104 -21.61 -16.01 -4.70
C ASN A 104 -20.18 -16.57 -4.82
N GLN A 105 -20.02 -17.89 -4.69
CA GLN A 105 -18.71 -18.53 -4.56
C GLN A 105 -17.80 -18.28 -5.77
N GLN A 106 -18.35 -18.28 -6.99
CA GLN A 106 -17.57 -18.04 -8.21
C GLN A 106 -17.06 -16.60 -8.33
N GLU A 107 -17.88 -15.62 -7.90
CA GLU A 107 -17.50 -14.20 -7.94
C GLU A 107 -16.43 -13.91 -6.88
N GLU A 108 -16.61 -14.44 -5.67
CA GLU A 108 -15.62 -14.36 -4.59
C GLU A 108 -14.28 -15.02 -4.96
N ASP A 109 -14.33 -16.20 -5.59
CA ASP A 109 -13.12 -16.88 -6.08
C ASP A 109 -12.41 -16.07 -7.18
N MET A 110 -13.17 -15.42 -8.06
CA MET A 110 -12.61 -14.54 -9.09
C MET A 110 -11.97 -13.30 -8.47
N GLU A 111 -12.64 -12.61 -7.54
CA GLU A 111 -12.08 -11.45 -6.86
C GLU A 111 -10.81 -11.79 -6.10
N ARG A 112 -10.81 -12.92 -5.38
CA ARG A 112 -9.65 -13.43 -4.66
C ARG A 112 -8.50 -13.73 -5.59
N THR A 113 -8.77 -14.36 -6.74
CA THR A 113 -7.75 -14.63 -7.76
C THR A 113 -7.13 -13.31 -8.26
N GLN A 114 -7.94 -12.28 -8.48
CA GLN A 114 -7.43 -10.97 -8.89
C GLN A 114 -6.57 -10.30 -7.82
N ILE A 115 -6.97 -10.37 -6.54
CA ILE A 115 -6.19 -9.85 -5.42
C ILE A 115 -4.85 -10.58 -5.31
N ASN A 116 -4.83 -11.91 -5.44
CA ASN A 116 -3.61 -12.70 -5.42
C ASN A 116 -2.65 -12.30 -6.55
N VAL A 117 -3.17 -12.10 -7.77
CA VAL A 117 -2.37 -11.62 -8.90
C VAL A 117 -1.76 -10.24 -8.59
N LEU A 118 -2.55 -9.31 -8.05
CA LEU A 118 -2.07 -7.99 -7.65
C LEU A 118 -1.00 -8.07 -6.55
N ALA A 119 -1.17 -8.98 -5.58
CA ALA A 119 -0.21 -9.14 -4.49
C ALA A 119 1.13 -9.67 -4.98
N VAL A 120 1.12 -10.68 -5.88
CA VAL A 120 2.34 -11.19 -6.50
C VAL A 120 3.06 -10.10 -7.31
N GLN A 121 2.30 -9.28 -8.06
CA GLN A 121 2.85 -8.15 -8.81
C GLN A 121 3.44 -7.07 -7.90
N ALA A 122 2.77 -6.76 -6.79
CA ALA A 122 3.24 -5.80 -5.80
C ALA A 122 4.50 -6.27 -5.08
N ILE A 123 4.56 -7.55 -4.70
CA ILE A 123 5.76 -8.18 -4.12
C ILE A 123 6.93 -8.09 -5.10
N THR A 124 6.69 -8.42 -6.37
CA THR A 124 7.72 -8.33 -7.41
C THR A 124 8.24 -6.89 -7.53
N SER A 125 7.34 -5.91 -7.54
CA SER A 125 7.69 -4.49 -7.62
C SER A 125 8.47 -4.02 -6.37
N LEU A 126 8.08 -4.47 -5.18
CA LEU A 126 8.79 -4.18 -3.93
C LEU A 126 10.22 -4.75 -3.95
N VAL A 127 10.40 -6.00 -4.40
CA VAL A 127 11.74 -6.61 -4.48
C VAL A 127 12.60 -5.95 -5.57
N LEU A 128 12.02 -5.61 -6.72
CA LEU A 128 12.71 -4.84 -7.77
C LEU A 128 13.14 -3.46 -7.25
N SER A 129 12.34 -2.81 -6.40
CA SER A 129 12.69 -1.52 -5.81
C SER A 129 13.96 -1.60 -4.94
N ALA A 130 14.26 -2.77 -4.35
CA ALA A 130 15.49 -2.99 -3.59
C ALA A 130 16.73 -3.12 -4.47
N MET A 131 16.56 -3.34 -5.77
CA MET A 131 17.65 -3.41 -6.76
C MET A 131 17.91 -2.06 -7.45
N THR A 132 17.19 -1.00 -7.07
CA THR A 132 17.32 0.32 -7.70
C THR A 132 18.58 1.05 -7.23
N ILE A 133 19.19 1.80 -8.16
CA ILE A 133 20.34 2.68 -7.93
C ILE A 133 19.95 4.13 -8.19
N PRO A 134 20.56 5.12 -7.51
CA PRO A 134 21.65 5.00 -6.53
C PRO A 134 21.17 4.64 -5.11
N LEU A 135 19.89 4.86 -4.80
CA LEU A 135 19.33 4.64 -3.47
C LEU A 135 18.14 3.68 -3.58
N ALA A 136 18.29 2.49 -2.99
CA ALA A 136 17.23 1.49 -2.96
C ALA A 136 15.94 2.06 -2.34
N GLY A 137 14.80 1.75 -2.97
CA GLY A 137 13.49 2.16 -2.47
C GLY A 137 13.15 3.63 -2.65
N ASN A 138 13.96 4.43 -3.36
CA ASN A 138 13.67 5.83 -3.69
C ASN A 138 13.40 5.99 -5.20
N PRO A 139 12.13 6.11 -5.63
CA PRO A 139 11.74 6.23 -7.04
C PRO A 139 12.18 7.53 -7.74
#